data_AF-A0A1F3VDG5-F1
#
_entry.id   AF-A0A1F3VDG5-F1
#
_cell.length_a   1.000
_cell.length_b   1.000
_cell.length_c   1.000
_cell.angle_alpha   90.00
_cell.angle_beta   90.00
_cell.angle_gamma   90.00
#
_symmetry.space_group_name_H-M   'P 1'
#
loop_
_entity.id
_entity.type
_entity.pdbx_description
1 polymer ?
#
loop_
_entity_poly.entity_id
_entity_poly.type
_entity_poly.pdbx_seq_one_letter_code
_entity_poly.pdbx_strand_id
1 'polypeptide(L)' 'MSVKIERVTKATLNKAFDYLNQHEETSQFLIGNLKSFGPDVIDHQYSGNFKMLVSNNRIVGFFALIFS' A
#
# COMPACT_ATOMS: atom_id res chain seq x y z
N MET A 1 17.88 0.35 13.94
CA MET A 1 16.63 -0.27 13.44
C MET A 1 16.61 -0.09 11.92
N SER A 2 16.52 -1.16 11.13
CA SER A 2 16.53 -1.06 9.65
C SER A 2 15.10 -1.11 9.14
N VAL A 3 14.73 -0.14 8.30
CA VAL A 3 13.45 -0.10 7.60
C VAL A 3 13.71 -0.33 6.12
N LYS A 4 12.94 -1.22 5.51
CA LYS A 4 13.00 -1.50 4.07
C LYS A 4 11.73 -1.00 3.40
N ILE A 5 11.86 -0.57 2.14
CA ILE A 5 10.72 -0.23 1.29
C ILE A 5 10.43 -1.44 0.42
N GLU A 6 9.21 -1.96 0.49
CA GLU A 6 8.75 -3.09 -0.30
C GLU A 6 7.56 -2.69 -1.18
N ARG A 7 7.50 -3.22 -2.40
CA ARG A 7 6.32 -3.07 -3.26
C ARG A 7 5.19 -3.95 -2.72
N VAL A 8 3.95 -3.45 -2.74
CA VAL A 8 2.78 -4.29 -2.52
C VAL A 8 2.62 -5.22 -3.73
N THR A 9 2.49 -6.51 -3.47
CA THR A 9 2.22 -7.54 -4.47
C THR A 9 0.92 -8.25 -4.14
N LYS A 10 0.44 -9.11 -5.06
CA LYS A 10 -0.70 -9.99 -4.77
C LYS A 10 -0.47 -10.86 -3.52
N ALA A 11 0.76 -11.31 -3.28
CA ALA A 11 1.11 -12.14 -2.11
C ALA A 11 1.06 -11.36 -0.78
N THR A 12 1.25 -10.04 -0.81
CA THR A 12 1.25 -9.18 0.38
C THR A 12 -0.03 -8.37 0.53
N LEU A 13 -1.00 -8.53 -0.39
CA LEU A 13 -2.19 -7.68 -0.49
C LEU A 13 -3.07 -7.77 0.77
N ASN A 14 -3.29 -8.97 1.31
CA ASN A 14 -4.08 -9.13 2.53
C ASN A 14 -3.42 -8.42 3.72
N LYS A 15 -2.11 -8.58 3.89
CA LYS A 15 -1.35 -7.89 4.96
C LYS A 15 -1.38 -6.37 4.80
N ALA A 16 -1.35 -5.88 3.56
CA ALA A 16 -1.50 -4.46 3.28
C ALA A 16 -2.88 -3.93 3.72
N PHE A 17 -3.96 -4.65 3.40
CA PHE A 17 -5.29 -4.28 3.85
C PHE A 17 -5.44 -4.36 5.37
N ASP A 18 -4.90 -5.39 6.02
CA ASP A 18 -4.94 -5.51 7.48
C ASP A 18 -4.29 -4.30 8.16
N TYR A 19 -3.14 -3.85 7.64
CA TYR A 19 -2.47 -2.65 8.13
C TYR A 19 -3.31 -1.39 7.87
N LEU A 20 -3.80 -1.19 6.65
CA LEU A 20 -4.57 0.01 6.29
C LEU A 20 -5.88 0.12 7.07
N ASN A 21 -6.56 -1.00 7.32
CA ASN A 21 -7.80 -1.04 8.09
C ASN A 21 -7.57 -0.71 9.59
N GLN A 22 -6.39 -1.00 10.15
CA GLN A 22 -6.03 -0.53 11.51
C GLN A 22 -5.89 1.00 11.58
N HIS A 23 -5.72 1.66 10.44
CA HIS A 23 -5.58 3.10 10.29
C HIS A 23 -6.65 3.68 9.36
N GLU A 24 -7.84 3.08 9.35
CA GLU A 24 -8.89 3.33 8.36
C GLU A 24 -9.21 4.82 8.19
N GLU A 25 -9.37 5.55 9.30
CA GLU A 25 -9.72 6.99 9.30
C GLU A 25 -8.76 7.86 8.50
N THR A 26 -7.48 7.47 8.42
CA THR A 26 -6.43 8.21 7.69
C THR A 26 -6.04 7.56 6.37
N SER A 27 -6.55 6.34 6.10
CA SER A 27 -6.11 5.50 4.99
C SER A 27 -7.15 5.34 3.88
N GLN A 28 -8.31 6.01 3.97
CA GLN A 28 -9.42 5.86 3.02
C GLN A 28 -9.01 5.96 1.55
N PHE A 29 -8.15 6.94 1.21
CA PHE A 29 -7.63 7.09 -0.15
C PHE A 29 -6.83 5.86 -0.62
N LEU A 30 -5.92 5.37 0.22
CA LEU A 30 -5.07 4.21 -0.07
C LEU A 30 -5.92 2.93 -0.19
N ILE A 31 -6.87 2.74 0.73
CA ILE A 31 -7.80 1.60 0.73
C ILE A 31 -8.64 1.60 -0.54
N GLY A 32 -9.27 2.73 -0.87
CA GLY A 32 -10.14 2.87 -2.03
C GLY A 32 -9.42 2.57 -3.33
N ASN A 33 -8.23 3.15 -3.52
CA ASN A 33 -7.45 2.95 -4.74
C ASN A 33 -6.89 1.53 -4.83
N LEU A 34 -6.36 0.98 -3.74
CA LEU A 34 -5.83 -0.38 -3.74
C LEU A 34 -6.94 -1.42 -3.98
N LYS A 35 -8.16 -1.20 -3.47
CA LYS A 35 -9.33 -2.06 -3.77
C LYS A 35 -9.76 -1.97 -5.22
N SER A 36 -9.76 -0.76 -5.79
CA SER A 36 -10.30 -0.51 -7.14
C SER A 36 -9.34 -0.93 -8.25
N PHE A 37 -8.03 -0.72 -8.05
CA PHE A 37 -7.02 -0.89 -9.11
C PHE A 37 -6.04 -2.02 -8.81
N GLY A 38 -6.01 -2.51 -7.57
CA GLY A 38 -5.03 -3.51 -7.13
C GLY A 38 -3.62 -2.93 -6.97
N PRO A 39 -2.63 -3.80 -6.70
CA PRO A 39 -1.26 -3.41 -6.39
C PRO A 39 -0.38 -3.16 -7.63
N ASP A 40 -0.92 -3.41 -8.82
CA ASP A 40 -0.20 -3.32 -10.09
C ASP A 40 -0.55 -2.00 -10.80
N VAL A 41 0.43 -1.40 -11.47
CA VAL A 41 0.22 -0.18 -12.25
C VAL A 41 -0.57 -0.53 -13.50
N ILE A 42 -1.65 0.20 -13.75
CA ILE A 42 -2.51 0.07 -14.93
C ILE A 42 -2.72 1.45 -15.58
N ASP A 43 -3.47 1.54 -16.68
CA ASP A 43 -3.79 2.82 -17.33
C ASP A 43 -4.87 3.59 -16.56
N HIS A 44 -4.51 4.04 -15.35
CA HIS A 44 -5.37 4.85 -14.50
C HIS A 44 -4.53 5.72 -13.55
N GLN A 45 -4.86 7.00 -13.44
CA GLN A 45 -4.13 7.99 -12.60
C GLN A 45 -4.04 7.61 -11.11
N TYR A 46 -5.01 6.84 -10.61
CA TYR A 46 -5.04 6.37 -9.23
C TYR A 46 -4.55 4.92 -9.07
N SER A 47 -4.13 4.27 -10.16
CA SER A 47 -3.38 3.03 -10.04
C SER A 47 -1.97 3.36 -9.55
N GLY A 48 -1.71 2.98 -8.31
CA GLY A 48 -0.54 3.44 -7.58
C GLY A 48 0.56 2.40 -7.57
N ASN A 49 1.81 2.86 -7.59
CA ASN A 49 2.92 2.04 -7.13
C ASN A 49 2.90 2.02 -5.59
N PHE A 50 2.04 1.18 -5.03
CA PHE A 50 1.86 1.07 -3.58
C PHE A 50 3.07 0.44 -2.91
N LYS A 51 3.53 1.06 -1.82
CA LYS A 51 4.72 0.68 -1.06
C LYS A 51 4.40 0.51 0.43
N MET A 52 5.09 -0.44 1.03
CA MET A 52 5.09 -0.69 2.47
C MET A 52 6.47 -0.36 3.04
N LEU A 53 6.50 0.25 4.22
CA LEU A 53 7.68 0.32 5.06
C LEU A 53 7.68 -0.89 5.98
N VAL A 54 8.71 -1.74 5.88
CA VAL A 54 8.81 -2.98 6.65
C VAL A 54 9.99 -2.91 7.60
N SER A 55 9.73 -3.16 8.88
CA SER A 55 10.74 -3.24 9.95
C SER A 55 10.48 -4.47 10.80
N ASN A 56 11.49 -5.31 11.01
CA ASN A 56 11.36 -6.57 11.75
C ASN A 56 10.16 -7.43 11.31
N ASN A 57 9.95 -7.55 9.98
CA ASN A 57 8.84 -8.29 9.37
C ASN A 57 7.43 -7.75 9.71
N ARG A 58 7.33 -6.49 10.12
CA ARG A 58 6.06 -5.78 10.37
C ARG A 58 5.96 -4.54 9.48
N ILE A 59 4.76 -4.26 9.01
CA ILE A 59 4.45 -3.02 8.29
C ILE A 59 4.39 -1.90 9.33
N VAL A 60 5.14 -0.83 9.10
CA VAL A 60 5.22 0.37 9.97
C VAL A 60 4.83 1.65 9.23
N GLY A 61 4.47 1.53 7.95
CA GLY A 61 4.08 2.65 7.12
C GLY A 61 3.62 2.18 5.75
N PHE A 62 2.80 2.99 5.09
CA PHE A 62 2.23 2.71 3.79
C PHE A 62 2.09 3.98 2.98
N PHE A 63 2.45 3.95 1.71
CA PHE A 63 2.31 5.09 0.81
C PHE A 63 2.13 4.64 -0.64
N ALA A 64 1.65 5.54 -1.49
CA ALA A 64 1.57 5.35 -2.93
C ALA A 64 2.39 6.43 -3.62
N LEU A 65 3.07 6.06 -4.71
CA LEU A 65 3.62 7.03 -5.65
C LEU A 65 2.60 7.22 -6.78
N ILE A 66 2.18 8.46 -6.98
CA ILE A 66 1.22 8.88 -8.01
C ILE A 66 2.00 9.73 -9.00
N PHE A 67 1.84 9.46 -10.30
CA PHE A 67 2.40 10.32 -11.34
C PHE A 67 1.30 11.30 -11.77
N SER A 68 1.58 12.59 -11.60
CA SER A 68 0.75 13.70 -12.09
C SER A 68 1.33 14.30 -13.37
#